data_AF-A0A7X7P4U4-F1
#
_entry.id   AF-A0A7X7P4U4-F1
#
_cell.length_a   1.000
_cell.length_b   1.000
_cell.length_c   1.000
_cell.angle_alpha   90.00
_cell.angle_beta   90.00
_cell.angle_gamma   90.00
#
_symmetry.space_group_name_H-M   'P 1'
#
loop_
_entity.id
_entity.type
_entity.pdbx_description
1 polymer ?
#
loop_
_entity_poly.entity_id
_entity_poly.type
_entity_poly.pdbx_seq_one_letter_code
_entity_poly.pdbx_strand_id
1 'polypeptide(L)' 'PTVRGVAMNPVDHPMGGGEGRSSGGGHPVTPWGQLTKGKRTRSKRKPSGKFIVKRRKK' A
#
# COMPACT_ATOMS: atom_id res chain seq x y z
N PRO A 1 -5.12 -15.75 9.89
CA PRO A 1 -6.18 -14.85 9.36
C PRO A 1 -5.63 -13.41 9.30
N THR A 2 -6.02 -12.59 8.32
CA THR A 2 -5.64 -11.17 8.26
C THR A 2 -6.89 -10.29 8.25
N VAL A 3 -6.87 -9.20 9.01
CA VAL A 3 -8.00 -8.27 9.10
C VAL A 3 -7.85 -7.17 8.04
N ARG A 4 -8.95 -6.82 7.37
CA ARG A 4 -8.96 -5.73 6.37
C ARG A 4 -8.84 -4.37 7.07
N GLY A 5 -8.02 -3.46 6.55
CA GLY A 5 -7.85 -2.10 7.11
C GLY A 5 -9.15 -1.29 7.21
N VAL A 6 -10.11 -1.52 6.31
CA VAL A 6 -11.44 -0.89 6.32
C VAL A 6 -12.29 -1.31 7.54
N ALA A 7 -12.01 -2.49 8.12
CA ALA A 7 -12.71 -2.98 9.29
C ALA A 7 -12.03 -2.54 10.61
N MET A 8 -10.99 -1.72 10.54
CA MET A 8 -10.26 -1.22 11.70
C MET A 8 -10.74 0.19 12.08
N ASN A 9 -10.31 0.71 13.22
CA ASN A 9 -10.56 2.08 13.63
C ASN A 9 -9.57 3.06 12.97
N PRO A 10 -9.85 4.37 12.92
CA PRO A 10 -8.94 5.38 12.36
C PRO A 10 -7.53 5.40 13.01
N VAL A 11 -7.43 4.99 14.28
CA VAL A 11 -6.15 4.90 15.01
C VAL A 11 -5.27 3.73 14.53
N ASP A 12 -5.89 2.65 14.07
CA ASP A 12 -5.21 1.41 13.74
C ASP A 12 -4.81 1.35 12.26
N HIS A 13 -5.61 1.95 11.39
CA HIS A 13 -5.36 1.96 9.96
C HIS A 13 -5.80 3.27 9.33
N PRO A 14 -5.03 3.84 8.38
CA PRO A 14 -5.46 5.04 7.65
C PRO A 14 -6.70 4.85 6.75
N MET A 15 -7.27 3.64 6.70
CA MET A 15 -8.50 3.31 5.97
C MET A 15 -9.61 2.90 6.93
N GLY A 16 -9.34 2.95 8.24
CA GLY A 16 -10.26 2.55 9.28
C GLY A 16 -11.26 3.65 9.60
N GLY A 17 -12.40 3.24 10.14
CA GLY A 17 -13.51 4.11 10.52
C GLY A 17 -14.43 4.54 9.38
N GLY A 18 -15.26 5.53 9.70
CA GLY A 18 -16.46 5.90 8.94
C GLY A 18 -17.72 5.26 9.52
N GLU A 19 -18.86 5.91 9.34
CA GLU A 19 -20.15 5.36 9.76
C GLU A 19 -20.52 4.15 8.89
N GLY A 20 -20.87 3.03 9.53
CA GLY A 20 -21.19 1.79 8.83
C GLY A 20 -20.02 1.25 7.99
N ARG A 21 -20.31 0.77 6.77
CA ARG A 21 -19.29 0.23 5.88
C ARG A 21 -18.74 1.33 4.97
N SER A 22 -17.48 1.72 5.20
CA SER A 22 -16.77 2.70 4.37
C SER A 22 -15.92 2.05 3.27
N SER A 23 -15.54 2.84 2.27
CA SER A 23 -14.52 2.47 1.26
C SER A 23 -13.09 2.78 1.72
N GLY A 24 -12.92 3.41 2.89
CA GLY A 24 -11.62 3.83 3.42
C GLY A 24 -11.19 5.23 2.97
N GLY A 25 -12.10 6.02 2.37
CA GLY A 25 -11.98 7.47 2.22
C GLY A 25 -10.90 8.01 1.27
N GLY A 26 -10.12 7.15 0.60
CA GLY A 26 -9.01 7.62 -0.26
C GLY A 26 -8.29 6.52 -1.03
N HIS A 27 -7.08 6.83 -1.51
CA HIS A 27 -6.24 5.85 -2.17
C HIS A 27 -5.87 4.70 -1.22
N PRO A 28 -5.85 3.44 -1.68
CA PRO A 28 -5.49 2.32 -0.84
C PRO A 28 -4.05 2.43 -0.32
N VAL A 29 -3.91 2.36 1.01
CA VAL A 29 -2.65 2.51 1.73
C VAL A 29 -2.36 1.32 2.63
N THR A 30 -1.09 1.16 3.00
CA THR A 30 -0.65 0.22 4.03
C THR A 30 -1.06 0.74 5.42
N PRO A 31 -0.93 -0.09 6.48
CA PRO A 31 -1.11 0.38 7.85
C PRO A 31 -0.21 1.58 8.21
N TRP A 32 0.90 1.75 7.50
CA TRP A 32 1.86 2.85 7.67
C TRP A 32 1.66 4.01 6.68
N GLY A 33 0.53 4.06 5.97
CA GLY A 33 0.21 5.17 5.05
C GLY A 33 0.93 5.15 3.70
N GLN A 34 1.66 4.08 3.35
CA GLN A 34 2.28 3.97 2.03
C GLN A 34 1.26 3.49 0.99
N LEU A 35 1.24 4.10 -0.19
CA LEU A 35 0.37 3.67 -1.29
C LEU A 35 0.64 2.21 -1.69
N THR A 36 -0.42 1.39 -1.75
CA THR A 36 -0.32 -0.04 -2.13
C THR A 36 -0.53 -0.28 -3.62
N LYS A 37 -1.20 0.64 -4.31
CA LYS A 37 -1.42 0.56 -5.76
C LYS A 37 -0.41 1.43 -6.51
N GLY A 38 0.34 0.83 -7.43
CA GLY A 38 1.21 1.53 -8.40
C GLY A 38 2.55 2.05 -7.87
N LYS A 39 2.72 2.22 -6.54
CA LYS A 39 3.98 2.73 -5.97
C LYS A 39 5.10 1.67 -6.09
N ARG A 40 6.19 2.02 -6.79
CA ARG A 40 7.40 1.19 -6.85
C ARG A 40 8.22 1.38 -5.58
N THR A 41 8.50 0.29 -4.87
CA THR A 41 9.26 0.30 -3.61
C THR A 41 10.76 0.06 -3.79
N ARG A 42 11.19 -0.40 -4.98
CA ARG A 42 12.62 -0.62 -5.26
C ARG A 42 13.38 0.71 -5.36
N SER A 43 14.46 0.84 -4.59
CA SER A 43 15.36 2.00 -4.67
C SER A 43 15.92 2.18 -6.09
N LYS A 44 15.84 3.42 -6.59
CA LYS A 44 16.34 3.82 -7.91
C LYS A 44 17.86 3.72 -8.03
N ARG A 45 18.59 3.89 -6.92
CA ARG A 45 20.06 3.96 -6.87
C ARG A 45 20.74 2.64 -6.51
N LYS A 46 19.99 1.53 -6.48
CA LYS A 46 20.56 0.22 -6.10
C LYS A 46 21.59 -0.22 -7.16
N PRO A 47 22.86 -0.53 -6.80
CA PRO A 47 23.91 -0.87 -7.78
C PRO A 47 23.55 -2.04 -8.71
N SER A 48 22.81 -3.03 -8.18
CA SER A 48 22.23 -4.13 -8.98
C SER A 48 21.37 -3.69 -10.18
N GLY A 49 20.94 -2.42 -10.25
CA GLY A 49 20.21 -1.86 -11.39
C GLY A 49 20.96 -1.99 -12.70
N LYS A 50 22.30 -1.92 -12.67
CA LYS A 50 23.16 -2.04 -13.86
C LYS A 50 23.09 -3.42 -14.53
N PHE A 51 22.70 -4.45 -13.79
CA PHE A 51 22.62 -5.82 -14.28
C PHE A 51 21.21 -6.22 -14.75
N ILE A 52 20.23 -5.32 -14.71
CA ILE A 52 18.84 -5.64 -15.02
C ILE A 52 18.47 -5.14 -16.42
N VAL A 53 18.35 -6.07 -17.35
CA VAL A 53 17.99 -5.80 -18.75
C VAL A 53 16.50 -5.50 -18.91
N LYS A 54 15.62 -6.21 -18.18
CA LYS A 54 14.17 -6.04 -18.27
C LYS A 54 13.50 -6.30 -16.93
N ARG A 55 12.43 -5.57 -16.63
CA ARG A 55 11.58 -5.85 -15.46
C ARG A 55 10.58 -6.95 -15.78
N ARG A 56 10.18 -7.71 -14.75
CA ARG A 56 9.11 -8.72 -14.84
C ARG A 56 7.83 -8.07 -15.39
N LYS A 57 7.23 -8.67 -16.43
CA LYS A 57 5.91 -8.29 -16.92
C LYS A 57 4.84 -8.77 -15.93
N LYS A 58 3.72 -8.06 -15.89
CA LYS A 58 2.61 -8.43 -15.01
C LYS A 58 1.98 -9.74 -15.48
#